data_AF-A0A355G4Y0-F1
#
_entry.id   AF-A0A355G4Y0-F1
#
_cell.length_a   1.000
_cell.length_b   1.000
_cell.length_c   1.000
_cell.angle_alpha   90.00
_cell.angle_beta   90.00
_cell.angle_gamma   90.00
#
_symmetry.space_group_name_H-M   'P 1'
#
loop_
_entity.id
_entity.type
_entity.pdbx_description
1 polymer ?
#
loop_
_entity_poly.entity_id
_entity_poly.type
_entity_poly.pdbx_seq_one_letter_code
_entity_poly.pdbx_strand_id
1 'polypeptide(L)'
;KEDALSYQEPGTSDNGAFREEEIVPMSPIRKKIAERLVEAQSNAALLTTFNEVDMSAVMELRSQYKDMFLKKYDVKLGFMSF
;
A
#
# COMPACT_ATOMS: atom_id res chain seq x y z
N LYS A 1 -21.15 18.23 28.60
CA LYS A 1 -21.31 18.25 27.14
C LYS A 1 -20.46 19.39 26.60
N GLU A 2 -19.34 19.18 25.91
CA GLU A 2 -18.69 17.94 25.47
C GLU A 2 -17.19 18.22 25.39
N ASP A 3 -16.67 19.04 26.33
CA ASP A 3 -15.26 19.00 26.67
C ASP A 3 -14.94 17.54 26.95
N ALA A 4 -14.28 16.95 25.95
CA ALA A 4 -13.67 15.63 25.93
C ALA A 4 -12.53 15.58 26.95
N LEU A 5 -12.85 15.94 28.19
CA LEU A 5 -12.08 15.64 29.37
C LEU A 5 -11.82 14.14 29.34
N SER A 6 -10.55 13.81 29.46
CA SER A 6 -10.00 12.46 29.61
C SER A 6 -10.03 11.61 28.34
N TYR A 7 -9.02 11.81 27.50
CA TYR A 7 -8.36 10.65 26.91
C TYR A 7 -6.85 10.76 27.17
N GLN A 8 -6.37 10.01 28.16
CA GLN A 8 -4.96 9.68 28.34
C GLN A 8 -4.81 8.15 28.39
N GLU A 9 -3.69 7.72 27.83
CA GLU A 9 -3.29 6.47 27.17
C GLU A 9 -3.17 5.21 28.05
N PRO A 10 -3.00 4.00 27.49
CA PRO A 10 -2.20 2.97 28.13
C PRO A 10 -0.77 2.99 27.56
N GLY A 11 0.09 3.76 28.20
CA GLY A 11 1.54 3.53 28.17
C GLY A 11 1.91 2.49 29.23
N THR A 12 2.48 1.35 28.83
CA THR A 12 3.40 0.61 29.69
C THR A 12 4.76 0.61 29.01
N SER A 13 5.62 1.48 29.51
CA SER A 13 7.04 1.56 29.20
C SER A 13 7.75 0.27 29.62
N ASP A 14 8.43 -0.38 28.68
CA ASP A 14 9.58 -1.23 28.98
C ASP A 14 10.81 -0.72 28.23
N ASN A 15 11.94 -0.84 28.89
CA ASN A 15 13.11 0.03 28.81
C ASN A 15 14.01 -0.24 27.59
N GLY A 16 14.49 0.82 26.93
CA GLY A 16 15.74 0.75 26.16
C GLY A 16 15.79 1.59 24.87
N ALA A 17 16.40 2.78 24.99
CA ALA A 17 16.75 3.74 23.93
C ALA A 17 15.62 4.68 23.48
N PHE A 18 15.83 5.98 23.74
CA PHE A 18 15.07 7.15 23.29
C PHE A 18 14.71 7.09 21.80
N ARG A 19 13.55 6.49 21.49
CA ARG A 19 12.84 6.73 20.24
C ARG A 19 11.68 7.63 20.63
N GLU A 20 11.80 8.92 20.33
CA GLU A 20 10.67 9.85 20.48
C GLU A 20 9.53 9.32 19.61
N GLU A 21 8.46 8.87 20.25
CA GLU A 21 7.26 8.41 19.56
C GLU A 21 6.39 9.63 19.25
N GLU A 22 6.26 9.96 17.96
CA GLU A 22 5.33 10.99 17.50
C GLU A 22 3.99 10.35 17.12
N ILE A 23 2.94 10.69 17.88
CA ILE A 23 1.58 10.22 17.59
C ILE A 23 0.98 11.14 16.51
N VAL A 24 0.83 10.62 15.29
CA VAL A 24 0.21 11.35 14.18
C VAL A 24 -1.27 10.97 14.03
N PRO A 25 -2.22 11.93 14.10
CA PRO A 25 -3.64 11.64 13.93
C PRO A 25 -3.94 11.20 12.48
N MET A 26 -4.76 10.16 12.32
CA MET A 26 -5.12 9.67 10.98
C MET A 26 -6.03 10.66 10.24
N SER A 27 -5.71 10.91 8.96
CA SER A 27 -6.61 11.64 8.07
C SER A 27 -7.91 10.86 7.83
N PRO A 28 -9.03 11.54 7.53
CA PRO A 28 -10.32 10.87 7.29
C PRO A 28 -10.26 9.81 6.18
N ILE A 29 -9.49 10.06 5.11
CA ILE A 29 -9.27 9.11 4.02
C ILE A 29 -8.57 7.85 4.53
N ARG A 30 -7.51 8.01 5.33
CA ARG A 30 -6.75 6.87 5.87
C ARG A 30 -7.59 6.02 6.81
N LYS A 31 -8.40 6.64 7.68
CA LYS A 31 -9.34 5.92 8.56
C LYS A 31 -10.32 5.06 7.77
N LYS A 32 -10.93 5.64 6.73
CA LYS A 32 -11.91 4.93 5.90
C LYS A 32 -11.29 3.78 5.10
N ILE A 33 -10.07 3.95 4.57
CA ILE A 33 -9.35 2.85 3.91
C ILE A 33 -9.06 1.73 4.92
N ALA A 34 -8.59 2.07 6.12
CA ALA A 34 -8.30 1.08 7.17
C ALA A 34 -9.56 0.30 7.58
N GLU A 35 -10.68 0.97 7.82
CA GLU A 35 -11.97 0.34 8.12
C GLU A 35 -12.36 -0.68 7.05
N ARG A 36 -12.24 -0.32 5.76
CA ARG A 36 -12.56 -1.22 4.64
C ARG A 36 -11.62 -2.41 4.53
N LEU A 37 -10.34 -2.23 4.80
CA LEU A 37 -9.37 -3.32 4.77
C LEU A 37 -9.63 -4.34 5.89
N VAL A 38 -9.98 -3.86 7.10
CA VAL A 38 -10.33 -4.73 8.23
C VAL A 38 -11.63 -5.49 7.96
N GLU A 39 -12.65 -4.81 7.42
CA GLU A 39 -13.91 -5.43 7.01
C GLU A 39 -13.71 -6.53 5.96
N ALA A 40 -12.82 -6.33 4.98
CA ALA A 40 -12.51 -7.33 3.97
C ALA A 40 -11.84 -8.58 4.56
N GLN A 41 -10.96 -8.42 5.55
CA GLN A 41 -10.29 -9.54 6.23
C GLN A 41 -11.25 -10.36 7.09
N SER A 42 -12.19 -9.72 7.79
CA SER A 42 -13.15 -10.42 8.64
C SER A 42 -14.20 -11.21 7.84
N ASN A 43 -14.58 -10.69 6.67
CA ASN A 43 -15.68 -11.25 5.88
C ASN A 43 -15.24 -12.33 4.90
N ALA A 44 -14.00 -12.28 4.40
CA ALA A 44 -13.51 -13.20 3.37
C ALA A 44 -12.35 -14.08 3.88
N ALA A 45 -12.41 -15.38 3.59
CA ALA A 45 -11.26 -16.27 3.76
C ALA A 45 -10.23 -15.98 2.65
N LEU A 46 -9.20 -15.21 2.98
CA LEU A 46 -8.12 -14.88 2.06
C LEU A 46 -7.15 -16.06 1.94
N LEU A 47 -7.08 -16.66 0.75
CA LEU A 47 -6.13 -17.71 0.42
C LEU A 47 -5.18 -17.19 -0.67
N THR A 48 -3.88 -17.33 -0.46
CA THR A 48 -2.88 -16.91 -1.45
C THR A 48 -2.41 -18.14 -2.24
N THR A 49 -2.78 -18.20 -3.51
CA THR A 49 -2.16 -19.13 -4.47
C THR A 49 -0.97 -18.45 -5.14
N PHE A 50 0.05 -19.23 -5.48
CA PHE A 50 1.17 -18.74 -6.27
C PHE A 50 1.18 -19.45 -7.63
N ASN A 51 1.53 -18.72 -8.67
CA ASN A 51 1.75 -19.25 -10.00
C ASN A 51 3.09 -18.73 -10.52
N GLU A 52 3.82 -19.57 -11.23
CA GLU A 52 5.02 -19.18 -11.96
C GLU A 52 4.64 -18.80 -13.39
N VAL A 53 5.21 -17.72 -13.91
CA VAL A 53 4.91 -17.20 -15.25
C VAL A 53 6.22 -16.85 -15.95
N ASP A 54 6.41 -17.33 -17.18
CA ASP A 54 7.52 -16.95 -18.05
C ASP A 54 7.22 -15.61 -18.74
N MET A 55 8.05 -14.60 -18.45
CA MET A 55 7.91 -13.24 -18.96
C MET A 55 8.84 -12.93 -20.14
N SER A 56 9.61 -13.91 -20.64
CA SER A 56 10.65 -13.70 -21.66
C SER A 56 10.09 -13.04 -22.92
N ALA A 57 8.95 -13.51 -23.44
CA ALA A 57 8.32 -12.95 -24.63
C ALA A 57 7.86 -11.49 -24.43
N VAL A 58 7.34 -11.16 -23.25
CA VAL A 58 6.89 -9.80 -22.90
C VAL A 58 8.08 -8.85 -22.79
N MET A 59 9.20 -9.33 -22.24
CA MET A 59 10.43 -8.56 -22.14
C MET A 59 11.04 -8.24 -23.51
N GLU A 60 11.05 -9.21 -24.42
CA GLU A 60 11.52 -9.02 -25.80
C GLU A 60 10.67 -7.99 -26.54
N LEU A 61 9.35 -8.12 -26.49
CA LEU A 61 8.42 -7.18 -27.12
C LEU A 61 8.59 -5.77 -26.55
N ARG A 62 8.71 -5.63 -25.23
CA ARG A 62 9.00 -4.33 -24.61
C ARG A 62 10.32 -3.74 -25.10
N SER A 63 11.36 -4.56 -25.26
CA SER A 63 12.66 -4.10 -25.75
C SER A 63 12.57 -3.50 -27.16
N GLN A 64 11.77 -4.12 -28.04
CA GLN A 64 11.59 -3.68 -29.42
C GLN A 64 10.78 -2.39 -29.53
N TYR A 65 9.72 -2.24 -28.73
CA TYR A 65 8.75 -1.15 -28.90
C TYR A 65 8.88 0.01 -27.91
N LYS A 66 9.66 -0.11 -26.83
CA LYS A 66 9.79 0.93 -25.80
C LYS A 66 10.17 2.31 -26.36
N ASP A 67 11.11 2.36 -27.29
CA ASP A 67 11.69 3.61 -27.78
C ASP A 67 10.76 4.27 -28.81
N MET A 68 10.07 3.45 -29.62
CA MET A 68 9.05 3.95 -30.55
C MET A 68 7.82 4.47 -29.81
N PHE A 69 7.38 3.76 -28.76
CA PHE A 69 6.22 4.15 -27.97
C PHE A 69 6.47 5.46 -27.20
N LEU A 70 7.65 5.61 -26.60
CA LEU A 70 8.04 6.83 -25.92
C LEU A 70 8.11 8.03 -26.88
N LYS A 71 8.64 7.85 -28.09
CA LYS A 71 8.69 8.92 -29.10
C LYS A 71 7.31 9.36 -29.61
N LYS A 72 6.34 8.46 -29.65
CA LYS A 72 5.00 8.73 -30.20
C LYS A 72 4.03 9.29 -29.15
N TYR A 73 4.13 8.83 -27.91
CA TYR A 73 3.14 9.11 -26.87
C TYR A 73 3.71 9.81 -25.63
N ASP A 74 5.03 9.98 -25.54
CA ASP A 74 5.76 10.57 -24.39
C ASP A 74 5.47 9.87 -23.04
N VAL A 75 4.97 8.63 -23.10
CA VAL A 75 4.71 7.77 -21.95
C VAL A 75 5.60 6.54 -22.04
N LYS A 76 6.13 6.08 -20.90
CA LYS A 76 6.95 4.87 -20.83
C LYS A 76 6.09 3.62 -20.90
N LEU A 77 6.49 2.66 -21.75
CA LEU A 77 5.86 1.35 -21.79
C LEU A 77 6.27 0.52 -20.56
N GLY A 78 5.30 0.22 -19.69
CA GLY A 78 5.47 -0.58 -18.47
C GLY A 78 5.21 -2.06 -18.68
N PHE A 79 5.45 -2.88 -17.65
CA PHE A 79 5.12 -4.31 -17.68
C PHE A 79 3.66 -4.60 -17.31
N MET A 80 3.01 -3.70 -16.56
CA MET A 80 1.61 -3.85 -16.12
C MET A 80 0.58 -3.53 -17.22
N SER A 81 1.03 -3.09 -18.40
CA SER A 81 0.16 -2.74 -19.53
C SER A 81 -0.02 -3.88 -20.53
N PHE A 82 0.57 -5.06 -20.27
CA PHE A 82 0.41 -6.27 -21.05
C PHE A 82 -0.69 -7.17 -20.47
#